data_AF-A0A923J4L1-F1
#
_entry.id   AF-A0A923J4L1-F1
#
_cell.length_a   1.000
_cell.length_b   1.000
_cell.length_c   1.000
_cell.angle_alpha   90.00
_cell.angle_beta   90.00
_cell.angle_gamma   90.00
#
_symmetry.space_group_name_H-M   'P 1'
#
loop_
_entity.id
_entity.type
_entity.pdbx_description
1 polymer ?
#
loop_
_entity_poly.entity_id
_entity_poly.type
_entity_poly.pdbx_seq_one_letter_code
_entity_poly.pdbx_strand_id
1 'polypeptide(L)'
;MEIIATTALISINGTFIVQLVSFLIFLYVINRIMFRPLLNTIDQRDDYIDRFKDDIVTGRDNLGQLIRELDKQRAQVIKEADAMVHSLEAEGDRRASELVEEARQQITALRHETENQVKDQVQQARQALAGEVDAITVTILEKVLHRRLSS
;
A
#
# COMPACT_ATOMS: atom_id res chain seq x y z
N MET A 1 -53.10 -21.34 91.67
CA MET A 1 -54.27 -21.04 90.84
C MET A 1 -54.38 -19.52 90.85
N GLU A 2 -53.79 -18.90 89.83
CA GLU A 2 -54.48 -17.97 88.91
C GLU A 2 -54.61 -16.55 89.52
N ILE A 3 -54.18 -15.44 88.91
CA ILE A 3 -53.93 -15.12 87.50
C ILE A 3 -52.71 -14.18 87.47
N ILE A 4 -51.79 -14.47 86.55
CA ILE A 4 -50.66 -13.63 86.20
C ILE A 4 -51.26 -12.33 85.66
N ALA A 5 -51.29 -11.29 86.48
CA ALA A 5 -51.74 -9.98 86.06
C ALA A 5 -50.81 -9.51 84.93
N THR A 6 -51.35 -9.51 83.72
CA THR A 6 -50.77 -8.97 82.51
C THR A 6 -50.55 -7.47 82.71
N THR A 7 -49.51 -7.09 83.44
CA THR A 7 -48.99 -5.72 83.40
C THR A 7 -48.56 -5.51 81.96
N ALA A 8 -49.34 -4.72 81.23
CA ALA A 8 -49.06 -4.37 79.85
C ALA A 8 -47.56 -4.09 79.73
N LEU A 9 -46.87 -4.91 78.93
CA LEU A 9 -45.41 -4.87 78.76
C LEU A 9 -44.90 -3.51 78.22
N ILE A 10 -45.82 -2.60 77.93
CA ILE A 10 -45.61 -1.23 77.48
C ILE A 10 -46.44 -0.33 78.39
N SER A 11 -45.81 0.19 79.44
CA SER A 11 -46.31 1.37 80.15
C SER A 11 -45.73 2.61 79.47
N ILE A 12 -46.57 3.56 79.06
CA ILE A 12 -46.14 4.82 78.45
C ILE A 12 -45.53 5.68 79.57
N ASN A 13 -44.25 5.42 79.86
CA ASN A 13 -43.42 6.15 80.82
C ASN A 13 -42.29 6.88 80.08
N GLY A 14 -41.58 7.82 80.74
CA GLY A 14 -40.47 8.56 80.12
C GLY A 14 -39.35 7.67 79.53
N THR A 15 -39.23 6.43 80.03
CA THR A 15 -38.34 5.39 79.49
C THR A 15 -38.71 4.95 78.06
N PHE A 16 -40.01 4.94 77.70
CA PHE A 16 -40.46 4.65 76.35
C PHE A 16 -39.96 5.69 75.34
N ILE A 17 -39.97 6.97 75.72
CA ILE A 17 -39.43 8.05 74.86
C ILE A 17 -37.92 7.88 74.67
N VAL A 18 -37.18 7.58 75.74
CA VAL A 18 -35.73 7.32 75.66
C VAL A 18 -35.43 6.09 74.79
N GLN A 19 -36.23 5.04 74.89
CA GLN A 19 -36.10 3.84 74.05
C GLN A 19 -36.41 4.12 72.58
N LEU A 20 -37.45 4.92 72.29
CA LEU A 20 -37.80 5.34 70.93
C LEU A 20 -36.67 6.18 70.30
N VAL A 21 -36.12 7.15 71.04
CA VAL A 21 -34.99 7.95 70.58
C VAL A 21 -33.76 7.06 70.33
N SER A 22 -33.47 6.11 71.22
CA SER A 22 -32.36 5.16 71.05
C SER A 22 -32.56 4.27 69.82
N PHE A 23 -33.78 3.81 69.56
CA PHE A 23 -34.12 3.03 68.36
C PHE A 23 -33.95 3.86 67.08
N LEU A 24 -34.39 5.12 67.07
CA LEU A 24 -34.20 6.03 65.92
C LEU A 24 -32.72 6.33 65.65
N ILE A 25 -31.93 6.54 66.70
CA ILE A 25 -30.47 6.71 66.57
C ILE A 25 -29.84 5.44 66.00
N PHE A 26 -30.21 4.27 66.52
CA PHE A 26 -29.72 2.99 66.01
C PHE A 26 -30.07 2.77 64.54
N LEU A 27 -31.32 3.05 64.14
CA LEU A 27 -31.77 2.95 62.75
C LEU A 27 -30.99 3.92 61.84
N TYR A 28 -30.73 5.15 62.30
CA TYR A 28 -29.90 6.11 61.59
C TYR A 28 -28.47 5.60 61.39
N VAL A 29 -27.86 5.04 62.45
CA VAL A 29 -26.50 4.47 62.40
C VAL A 29 -26.44 3.29 61.43
N ILE A 30 -27.38 2.34 61.50
CA ILE A 30 -27.44 1.20 60.57
C ILE A 30 -27.64 1.68 59.12
N ASN A 31 -28.54 2.62 58.88
CA ASN A 31 -28.78 3.15 57.54
C ASN A 31 -27.51 3.77 56.94
N ARG A 32 -26.78 4.53 57.75
CA ARG A 32 -25.53 5.20 57.33
C ARG A 32 -24.38 4.21 57.13
N ILE A 33 -24.23 3.22 58.01
CA ILE A 33 -23.06 2.32 58.05
C ILE A 33 -23.26 1.05 57.21
N MET A 34 -24.48 0.50 57.11
CA MET A 34 -24.71 -0.81 56.49
C MET A 34 -25.46 -0.71 55.16
N PHE A 35 -26.63 -0.08 55.14
CA PHE A 35 -27.49 -0.08 53.94
C PHE A 35 -26.89 0.74 52.80
N ARG A 36 -26.32 1.92 53.08
CA ARG A 36 -25.64 2.73 52.05
C ARG A 36 -24.49 2.01 51.34
N PRO A 37 -23.46 1.46 52.04
CA PRO A 37 -22.37 0.78 51.34
C PRO A 37 -22.82 -0.52 50.67
N LEU A 38 -23.82 -1.22 51.21
CA LEU A 38 -24.36 -2.42 50.58
C LEU A 38 -25.02 -2.11 49.22
N LEU A 39 -25.89 -1.11 49.17
CA LEU A 39 -26.53 -0.66 47.93
C LEU A 39 -25.49 -0.16 46.91
N ASN A 40 -24.55 0.68 47.35
CA ASN A 40 -23.47 1.14 46.48
C ASN A 40 -22.64 0.00 45.88
N THR A 41 -22.43 -1.09 46.62
CA THR A 41 -21.67 -2.25 46.12
C THR A 41 -22.47 -3.02 45.07
N ILE A 42 -23.79 -3.10 45.21
CA ILE A 42 -24.67 -3.72 44.21
C ILE A 42 -24.67 -2.87 42.93
N ASP A 43 -24.90 -1.56 43.06
CA ASP A 43 -24.90 -0.63 41.92
C ASP A 43 -23.56 -0.66 41.17
N GLN A 44 -22.44 -0.68 41.89
CA GLN A 44 -21.11 -0.80 41.27
C GLN A 44 -20.91 -2.10 40.50
N ARG A 45 -21.50 -3.22 40.96
CA ARG A 45 -21.40 -4.51 40.27
C ARG A 45 -22.25 -4.51 39.01
N ASP A 46 -23.45 -3.94 39.07
CA ASP A 46 -24.32 -3.82 37.91
C ASP A 46 -23.70 -2.90 36.85
N ASP A 47 -23.20 -1.73 37.27
CA ASP A 47 -22.47 -0.80 36.40
C ASP A 47 -21.23 -1.44 35.75
N TYR A 48 -20.46 -2.22 36.52
CA TYR A 48 -19.29 -2.92 36.00
C TYR A 48 -19.67 -3.95 34.95
N ILE A 49 -20.73 -4.73 35.18
CA ILE A 49 -21.21 -5.74 34.24
C ILE A 49 -21.72 -5.08 32.96
N ASP A 50 -22.44 -3.97 33.07
CA ASP A 50 -22.98 -3.28 31.90
C ASP A 50 -21.89 -2.61 31.07
N ARG A 51 -20.90 -1.96 31.71
CA ARG A 51 -19.70 -1.47 31.02
C ARG A 51 -18.94 -2.59 30.33
N PHE A 52 -18.74 -3.72 31.00
CA PHE A 52 -18.04 -4.86 30.42
C PHE A 52 -18.76 -5.43 29.19
N LYS A 53 -20.10 -5.46 29.19
CA LYS A 53 -20.88 -5.84 28.01
C LYS A 53 -20.72 -4.83 26.88
N ASP A 54 -20.78 -3.54 27.18
CA ASP A 54 -20.62 -2.47 26.19
C ASP A 54 -19.23 -2.49 25.56
N ASP A 55 -18.19 -2.70 26.37
CA ASP A 55 -16.81 -2.86 25.91
C ASP A 55 -16.67 -4.08 24.97
N ILE A 56 -17.34 -5.19 25.26
CA ILE A 56 -17.35 -6.37 24.37
C ILE A 56 -18.04 -6.05 23.04
N VAL A 57 -19.19 -5.38 23.07
CA VAL A 57 -19.94 -5.01 21.86
C VAL A 57 -19.12 -4.05 21.00
N THR A 58 -18.59 -2.99 21.62
CA THR A 58 -17.75 -1.99 20.97
C THR A 58 -16.47 -2.61 20.42
N GLY A 59 -15.82 -3.50 21.19
CA GLY A 59 -14.64 -4.24 20.75
C GLY A 59 -14.92 -5.13 19.53
N ARG A 60 -16.08 -5.80 19.49
CA ARG A 60 -16.50 -6.59 18.32
C ARG A 60 -16.79 -5.73 17.10
N ASP A 61 -17.46 -4.59 17.26
CA ASP A 61 -17.73 -3.70 16.13
C ASP A 61 -16.43 -3.09 15.59
N ASN A 62 -15.53 -2.63 16.46
CA ASN A 62 -14.22 -2.13 16.08
C ASN A 62 -13.38 -3.17 15.33
N LEU A 63 -13.38 -4.43 15.79
CA LEU A 63 -12.74 -5.53 15.07
C LEU A 63 -13.39 -5.75 13.69
N GLY A 64 -14.72 -5.74 13.62
CA GLY A 64 -15.44 -5.86 12.35
C GLY A 64 -15.12 -4.72 11.38
N GLN A 65 -15.03 -3.48 11.87
CA GLN A 65 -14.63 -2.32 11.08
C GLN A 65 -13.18 -2.44 10.60
N LEU A 66 -12.26 -2.85 11.48
CA LEU A 66 -10.85 -3.03 11.14
C LEU A 66 -10.66 -4.12 10.08
N ILE A 67 -11.36 -5.25 10.18
CA ILE A 67 -11.31 -6.31 9.17
C ILE A 67 -11.82 -5.79 7.82
N ARG A 68 -12.96 -5.08 7.81
CA ARG A 68 -13.49 -4.48 6.57
C ARG A 68 -12.52 -3.50 5.93
N GLU A 69 -11.83 -2.69 6.74
CA GLU A 69 -10.85 -1.73 6.26
C GLU A 69 -9.60 -2.44 5.73
N LEU A 70 -9.10 -3.46 6.42
CA LEU A 70 -7.99 -4.28 5.93
C LEU A 70 -8.31 -5.00 4.62
N ASP A 71 -9.51 -5.55 4.48
CA ASP A 71 -9.94 -6.20 3.23
C ASP A 71 -10.02 -5.20 2.07
N LYS A 72 -10.53 -3.99 2.33
CA LYS A 72 -10.54 -2.90 1.33
C LYS A 72 -9.14 -2.50 0.93
N GLN A 73 -8.25 -2.27 1.90
CA GLN A 73 -6.86 -1.89 1.63
C GLN A 73 -6.14 -2.99 0.85
N ARG A 74 -6.35 -4.25 1.22
CA ARG A 74 -5.78 -5.39 0.49
C ARG A 74 -6.28 -5.44 -0.95
N ALA A 75 -7.58 -5.29 -1.17
CA ALA A 75 -8.15 -5.29 -2.52
C ALA A 75 -7.61 -4.12 -3.36
N GLN A 76 -7.45 -2.94 -2.74
CA GLN A 76 -6.88 -1.77 -3.38
C GLN A 76 -5.41 -1.98 -3.78
N VAL A 77 -4.59 -2.52 -2.88
CA VAL A 77 -3.18 -2.82 -3.15
C VAL A 77 -3.03 -3.84 -4.29
N ILE A 78 -3.87 -4.88 -4.32
CA ILE A 78 -3.84 -5.85 -5.43
C ILE A 78 -4.18 -5.16 -6.76
N LYS A 79 -5.23 -4.33 -6.77
CA LYS A 79 -5.63 -3.59 -7.98
C LYS A 79 -4.55 -2.62 -8.45
N GLU A 80 -3.89 -1.93 -7.52
CA GLU A 80 -2.77 -1.03 -7.83
C GLU A 80 -1.56 -1.80 -8.35
N ALA A 81 -1.26 -2.96 -7.78
CA ALA A 81 -0.19 -3.83 -8.26
C ALA A 81 -0.46 -4.33 -9.69
N ASP A 82 -1.68 -4.81 -9.96
CA ASP A 82 -2.07 -5.26 -11.31
C ASP A 82 -1.99 -4.10 -12.32
N ALA A 83 -2.46 -2.91 -11.94
CA ALA A 83 -2.36 -1.71 -12.79
C ALA A 83 -0.90 -1.32 -13.05
N MET A 84 -0.02 -1.47 -12.06
CA MET A 84 1.41 -1.20 -12.19
C MET A 84 2.10 -2.23 -13.08
N VAL A 85 1.76 -3.52 -12.97
CA VAL A 85 2.31 -4.56 -13.86
C VAL A 85 1.90 -4.26 -15.30
N HIS A 86 0.61 -3.98 -15.55
CA HIS A 86 0.15 -3.65 -16.90
C HIS A 86 0.79 -2.38 -17.47
N SER A 87 1.03 -1.35 -16.64
CA SER A 87 1.72 -0.14 -17.12
C SER A 87 3.18 -0.41 -17.45
N LEU A 88 3.86 -1.23 -16.65
CA LEU A 88 5.24 -1.66 -16.92
C LEU A 88 5.34 -2.53 -18.17
N GLU A 89 4.40 -3.45 -18.39
CA GLU A 89 4.32 -4.25 -19.62
C GLU A 89 4.12 -3.35 -20.85
N ALA A 90 3.14 -2.44 -20.79
CA ALA A 90 2.87 -1.51 -21.90
C ALA A 90 4.05 -0.58 -22.19
N GLU A 91 4.74 -0.09 -21.15
CA GLU A 91 5.94 0.72 -21.32
C GLU A 91 7.12 -0.10 -21.87
N GLY A 92 7.27 -1.35 -21.42
CA GLY A 92 8.23 -2.31 -21.94
C GLY A 92 8.04 -2.57 -23.43
N ASP A 93 6.80 -2.86 -23.85
CA ASP A 93 6.43 -3.09 -25.24
C ASP A 93 6.68 -1.84 -26.11
N ARG A 94 6.33 -0.65 -25.59
CA ARG A 94 6.60 0.62 -26.28
C ARG A 94 8.09 0.83 -26.49
N ARG A 95 8.90 0.67 -25.44
CA ARG A 95 10.37 0.81 -25.53
C ARG A 95 10.99 -0.23 -26.44
N ALA A 96 10.51 -1.47 -26.41
CA ALA A 96 10.97 -2.52 -27.30
C ALA A 96 10.68 -2.16 -28.77
N SER A 97 9.46 -1.67 -29.07
CA SER A 97 9.11 -1.23 -30.42
C SER A 97 9.95 -0.02 -30.87
N GLU A 98 10.18 0.95 -29.97
CA GLU A 98 11.02 2.11 -30.25
C GLU A 98 12.46 1.70 -30.57
N LEU A 99 13.04 0.78 -29.78
CA LEU A 99 14.40 0.27 -29.98
C LEU A 99 14.53 -0.49 -31.31
N VAL A 100 13.54 -1.32 -31.66
CA VAL A 100 13.52 -2.05 -32.93
C VAL A 100 13.45 -1.09 -34.11
N GLU A 101 12.62 -0.04 -34.01
CA GLU A 101 12.48 0.93 -35.07
C GLU A 101 13.75 1.80 -35.22
N GLU A 102 14.36 2.21 -34.12
CA GLU A 102 15.65 2.89 -34.12
C GLU A 102 16.74 2.02 -34.78
N ALA A 103 16.83 0.74 -34.41
CA ALA A 103 17.78 -0.20 -35.01
C ALA A 103 17.53 -0.36 -36.53
N ARG A 104 16.27 -0.42 -36.97
CA ARG A 104 15.93 -0.47 -38.41
C ARG A 104 16.37 0.79 -39.15
N GLN A 105 16.17 1.96 -38.55
CA GLN A 105 16.61 3.23 -39.12
C GLN A 105 18.12 3.29 -39.24
N GLN A 106 18.86 2.89 -38.20
CA GLN A 106 20.32 2.81 -38.22
C GLN A 106 20.83 1.84 -39.29
N ILE A 107 20.23 0.64 -39.41
CA ILE A 107 20.59 -0.33 -40.45
C ILE A 107 20.34 0.28 -41.84
N THR A 108 19.21 0.95 -42.04
CA THR A 108 18.87 1.55 -43.34
C THR A 108 19.84 2.67 -43.70
N ALA A 109 20.18 3.54 -42.74
CA ALA A 109 21.18 4.59 -42.91
C ALA A 109 22.56 4.00 -43.25
N LEU A 110 23.00 2.97 -42.51
CA LEU A 110 24.27 2.29 -42.75
C LEU A 110 24.32 1.63 -44.13
N ARG A 111 23.22 1.01 -44.58
CA ARG A 111 23.15 0.42 -45.92
C ARG A 111 23.27 1.49 -47.00
N HIS A 112 22.55 2.61 -46.87
CA HIS A 112 22.68 3.73 -47.81
C HIS A 112 24.10 4.32 -47.84
N GLU A 113 24.73 4.50 -46.69
CA GLU A 113 26.11 4.97 -46.60
C GLU A 113 27.07 3.99 -47.29
N THR A 114 26.93 2.69 -47.00
CA THR A 114 27.76 1.64 -47.60
C THR A 114 27.57 1.58 -49.11
N GLU A 115 26.34 1.67 -49.60
CA GLU A 115 26.06 1.70 -51.05
C GLU A 115 26.70 2.90 -51.75
N ASN A 116 26.69 4.08 -51.11
CA ASN A 116 27.36 5.26 -51.63
C ASN A 116 28.88 5.09 -51.64
N GLN A 117 29.47 4.59 -50.55
CA GLN A 117 30.91 4.31 -50.49
C GLN A 117 31.35 3.29 -51.56
N VAL A 118 30.56 2.23 -51.78
CA VAL A 118 30.85 1.24 -52.83
C VAL A 118 30.79 1.87 -54.22
N LYS A 119 29.79 2.73 -54.50
CA LYS A 119 29.72 3.45 -55.78
C LYS A 119 30.93 4.36 -55.99
N ASP A 120 31.35 5.08 -54.96
CA ASP A 120 32.52 5.96 -55.02
C ASP A 120 33.81 5.16 -55.26
N GLN A 121 33.98 4.03 -54.56
CA GLN A 121 35.13 3.12 -54.77
C GLN A 121 35.15 2.54 -56.19
N VAL A 122 33.99 2.12 -56.73
CA VAL A 122 33.90 1.62 -58.11
C VAL A 122 34.26 2.71 -59.11
N GLN A 123 33.81 3.95 -58.87
CA GLN A 123 34.14 5.08 -59.75
C GLN A 123 35.63 5.42 -59.71
N GLN A 124 36.24 5.44 -58.52
CA GLN A 124 37.69 5.63 -58.37
C GLN A 124 38.49 4.51 -59.04
N ALA A 125 38.09 3.25 -58.86
CA ALA A 125 38.74 2.11 -59.50
C ALA A 125 38.66 2.20 -61.03
N ARG A 126 37.52 2.63 -61.58
CA ARG A 126 37.36 2.86 -63.03
C ARG A 126 38.28 3.97 -63.55
N GLN A 127 38.43 5.07 -62.81
CA GLN A 127 39.35 6.16 -63.17
C GLN A 127 40.82 5.70 -63.14
N ALA A 128 41.21 4.93 -62.12
CA ALA A 128 42.55 4.37 -62.02
C ALA A 128 42.86 3.42 -63.19
N LEU A 129 41.93 2.52 -63.54
CA LEU A 129 42.07 1.63 -64.70
C LEU A 129 42.16 2.39 -66.02
N ALA A 130 41.40 3.47 -66.20
CA ALA A 130 41.51 4.31 -67.40
C ALA A 130 42.91 4.92 -67.54
N GLY A 131 43.50 5.41 -66.45
CA GLY A 131 44.87 5.92 -66.43
C GLY A 131 45.92 4.83 -66.74
N GLU A 132 45.73 3.61 -66.23
CA GLU A 132 46.61 2.48 -66.57
C GLU A 132 46.47 2.05 -68.04
N VAL A 133 45.26 2.05 -68.59
CA VAL A 133 45.01 1.72 -70.00
C VAL A 133 45.68 2.73 -70.93
N ASP A 134 45.63 4.02 -70.62
CA ASP A 134 46.32 5.06 -71.40
C ASP A 134 47.85 4.85 -71.36
N ALA A 135 48.42 4.54 -70.18
CA ALA A 135 49.84 4.25 -70.03
C ALA A 135 50.28 2.99 -70.82
N ILE A 136 49.45 1.93 -70.79
CA ILE A 136 49.69 0.71 -71.58
C ILE A 136 49.58 1.00 -73.08
N THR A 137 48.60 1.81 -73.49
CA THR A 137 48.39 2.17 -74.90
C THR A 137 49.57 2.96 -75.47
N VAL A 138 50.13 3.92 -74.72
CA VAL A 138 51.36 4.62 -75.08
C VAL A 138 52.53 3.64 -75.22
N THR A 139 52.70 2.73 -74.25
CA THR A 139 53.77 1.73 -74.26
C THR A 139 53.66 0.79 -75.47
N ILE A 140 52.45 0.39 -75.86
CA ILE A 140 52.20 -0.44 -77.05
C ILE A 140 52.48 0.35 -78.32
N LEU A 141 52.01 1.60 -78.43
CA LEU A 141 52.29 2.46 -79.59
C LEU A 141 53.80 2.64 -79.80
N GLU A 142 54.56 2.88 -78.73
CA GLU A 142 56.02 3.00 -78.79
C GLU A 142 56.70 1.71 -79.29
N LYS A 143 56.22 0.54 -78.84
CA LYS A 143 56.75 -0.77 -79.25
C LYS A 143 56.43 -1.11 -80.70
N VAL A 144 55.24 -0.77 -81.19
CA VAL A 144 54.81 -1.06 -82.57
C VAL A 144 55.47 -0.10 -83.57
N LEU A 145 55.64 1.18 -83.21
CA LEU A 145 56.18 2.21 -84.11
C LEU A 145 57.72 2.26 -84.17
N HIS A 146 58.45 1.46 -83.37
CA HIS A 146 59.93 1.44 -83.31
C HIS A 146 60.58 2.84 -83.18
N ARG A 147 59.83 3.83 -82.69
CA ARG A 147 60.26 5.22 -82.59
C ARG A 147 59.73 5.77 -81.28
N ARG A 148 60.64 6.22 -80.42
CA ARG A 148 60.29 6.89 -79.16
C ARG A 148 59.43 8.12 -79.48
N LEU A 149 58.23 8.17 -78.92
CA LEU A 149 57.43 9.39 -78.92
C LEU A 149 57.84 10.16 -77.67
N SER A 150 58.82 11.04 -77.84
CA SER A 150 59.26 11.92 -76.76
C SER A 150 58.31 13.11 -76.63
N SER A 151 57.82 13.27 -75.40
CA SER A 151 57.11 14.39 -74.78
C SER A 151 55.61 14.17 -74.58
#